data_AF-V2Y0F4-F1
#
_entry.id   AF-V2Y0F4-F1
#
_cell.length_a   1.000
_cell.length_b   1.000
_cell.length_c   1.000
_cell.angle_alpha   90.00
_cell.angle_beta   90.00
_cell.angle_gamma   90.00
#
_symmetry.space_group_name_H-M   'P 1'
#
loop_
_entity.id
_entity.type
_entity.pdbx_description
1 polymer ?
#
loop_
_entity_poly.entity_id
_entity_poly.type
_entity_poly.pdbx_seq_one_letter_code
_entity_poly.pdbx_strand_id
1 'polypeptide(L)'
;MPDGSIIQDRDPLTVPSTRRNPVLADVLNRLGYMERKGSGFGKIISGYEFQKNYTESKKPTFRSDRYQFTVIMPNLNYGTQDVPQDVHQGVPQDNLDVQILKLMRENNKISTDSMAMLLGVSSKTIKRRIKEMDNVHYIGSGYSGHWEIID
;
A
#
# COMPACT_ATOMS: atom_id res chain seq x y z
N MET A 1 -12.04 -25.78 13.32
CA MET A 1 -13.06 -26.22 12.33
C MET A 1 -14.26 -26.86 13.06
N PRO A 2 -15.41 -27.13 12.40
CA PRO A 2 -16.60 -27.73 13.05
C PRO A 2 -16.31 -29.07 13.73
N ASP A 3 -15.40 -29.84 13.16
CA ASP A 3 -14.87 -31.11 13.65
C ASP A 3 -13.71 -30.95 14.66
N GLY A 4 -13.42 -29.72 15.11
CA GLY A 4 -12.32 -29.43 16.05
C GLY A 4 -10.93 -29.36 15.41
N SER A 5 -10.79 -29.68 14.12
CA SER A 5 -9.50 -29.61 13.43
C SER A 5 -9.00 -28.18 13.21
N ILE A 6 -7.69 -28.05 12.98
CA ILE A 6 -7.00 -26.80 12.71
C ILE A 6 -6.86 -26.64 11.18
N ILE A 7 -7.31 -25.51 10.62
CA ILE A 7 -7.27 -25.27 9.16
C ILE A 7 -5.84 -25.12 8.64
N GLN A 8 -4.92 -24.66 9.49
CA GLN A 8 -3.51 -24.48 9.15
C GLN A 8 -2.80 -25.80 8.81
N ASP A 9 -3.29 -26.92 9.34
CA ASP A 9 -2.71 -28.26 9.13
C ASP A 9 -3.39 -29.00 7.96
N ARG A 10 -4.25 -28.32 7.20
CA ARG A 10 -5.02 -28.90 6.11
C ARG A 10 -4.90 -28.05 4.86
N ASP A 11 -5.06 -28.68 3.70
CA ASP A 11 -5.18 -27.94 2.44
C ASP A 11 -6.60 -27.35 2.32
N PRO A 12 -6.73 -26.01 2.22
CA PRO A 12 -8.03 -25.34 2.04
C PRO A 12 -8.86 -25.86 0.87
N LEU A 13 -8.24 -26.46 -0.15
CA LEU A 13 -8.93 -27.00 -1.33
C LEU A 13 -9.53 -28.39 -1.11
N THR A 14 -9.05 -29.14 -0.12
CA THR A 14 -9.48 -30.53 0.15
C THR A 14 -10.28 -30.66 1.45
N VAL A 15 -10.38 -29.58 2.22
CA VAL A 15 -11.09 -29.56 3.50
C VAL A 15 -12.57 -29.96 3.34
N PRO A 16 -13.08 -30.88 4.17
CA PRO A 16 -14.48 -31.28 4.12
C PRO A 16 -15.37 -30.10 4.49
N SER A 17 -16.29 -29.77 3.60
CA SER A 17 -17.30 -28.77 3.91
C SER A 17 -18.27 -29.30 4.95
N THR A 18 -18.21 -28.78 6.16
CA THR A 18 -19.13 -29.11 7.24
C THR A 18 -19.76 -27.82 7.75
N ARG A 19 -21.07 -27.83 7.96
CA ARG A 19 -21.82 -26.64 8.41
C ARG A 19 -21.98 -26.72 9.92
N ARG A 20 -21.59 -25.65 10.64
CA ARG A 20 -21.85 -25.56 12.08
C ARG A 20 -23.35 -25.39 12.38
N ASN A 21 -24.04 -24.60 11.57
CA ASN A 21 -25.47 -24.40 11.65
C ASN A 21 -26.14 -24.78 10.32
N PRO A 22 -26.69 -26.01 10.21
CA PRO A 22 -27.35 -26.48 8.99
C PRO A 22 -28.58 -25.67 8.60
N VAL A 23 -29.32 -25.14 9.58
CA VAL A 23 -30.56 -24.37 9.34
C VAL A 23 -30.25 -23.05 8.66
N LEU A 24 -29.30 -22.27 9.21
CA LEU A 24 -28.86 -21.01 8.60
C LEU A 24 -28.30 -21.23 7.19
N ALA A 25 -27.52 -22.30 7.03
CA ALA A 25 -26.96 -22.65 5.74
C ALA A 25 -28.05 -23.03 4.71
N ASP A 26 -29.10 -23.75 5.11
CA ASP A 26 -30.22 -24.06 4.21
C ASP A 26 -30.96 -22.79 3.77
N VAL A 27 -31.24 -21.87 4.71
CA VAL A 27 -31.88 -20.58 4.40
C VAL A 27 -31.05 -19.78 3.40
N LEU A 28 -29.75 -19.59 3.65
CA LEU A 28 -28.88 -18.83 2.74
C LEU A 28 -28.74 -19.49 1.36
N ASN A 29 -28.74 -20.82 1.30
CA ASN A 29 -28.72 -21.57 0.05
C ASN A 29 -30.02 -21.36 -0.76
N ARG A 30 -31.19 -21.44 -0.11
CA ARG A 30 -32.49 -21.21 -0.77
C ARG A 30 -32.67 -19.80 -1.28
N LEU A 31 -32.10 -18.82 -0.58
CA LEU A 31 -32.09 -17.42 -1.01
C LEU A 31 -31.06 -17.14 -2.12
N GLY A 32 -30.22 -18.11 -2.48
CA GLY A 32 -29.17 -17.94 -3.49
C GLY A 32 -27.94 -17.17 -3.01
N TYR A 33 -27.82 -16.89 -1.71
CA TYR A 33 -26.67 -16.19 -1.12
C TYR A 33 -25.49 -17.11 -0.77
N MET A 34 -25.71 -18.42 -0.81
CA MET A 34 -24.66 -19.40 -0.55
C MET A 34 -24.64 -20.44 -1.67
N GLU A 35 -23.44 -20.68 -2.21
CA GLU A 35 -23.23 -21.60 -3.31
C GLU A 35 -23.11 -23.07 -2.87
N ARG A 36 -22.84 -23.94 -3.85
CA ARG A 36 -22.57 -25.35 -3.63
C ARG A 36 -21.45 -25.55 -2.59
N LYS A 37 -21.78 -26.40 -1.63
CA LYS A 37 -20.90 -26.93 -0.59
C LYS A 37 -19.53 -27.31 -1.17
N GLY A 38 -18.42 -26.93 -0.52
CA GLY A 38 -17.07 -27.32 -0.94
C GLY A 38 -16.28 -26.23 -1.67
N SER A 39 -16.95 -25.28 -2.32
CA SER A 39 -16.26 -24.41 -3.28
C SER A 39 -15.75 -23.08 -2.71
N GLY A 40 -16.17 -22.70 -1.50
CA GLY A 40 -15.95 -21.36 -0.94
C GLY A 40 -14.47 -20.97 -0.81
N PHE A 41 -13.63 -21.82 -0.20
CA PHE A 41 -12.21 -21.51 -0.02
C PHE A 41 -11.48 -21.38 -1.36
N GLY A 42 -11.70 -22.33 -2.27
CA GLY A 42 -11.14 -22.27 -3.61
C GLY A 42 -11.53 -21.00 -4.35
N LYS A 43 -12.79 -20.58 -4.27
CA LYS A 43 -13.28 -19.35 -4.90
C LYS A 43 -12.71 -18.08 -4.31
N ILE A 44 -12.50 -18.03 -2.99
CA ILE A 44 -11.83 -16.90 -2.34
C ILE A 44 -10.40 -16.79 -2.87
N ILE A 45 -9.66 -17.91 -2.90
CA ILE A 45 -8.26 -17.94 -3.38
C ILE A 45 -8.19 -17.57 -4.86
N SER A 46 -8.92 -18.29 -5.72
CA SER A 46 -8.90 -18.08 -7.18
C SER A 46 -9.41 -16.69 -7.55
N GLY A 47 -10.42 -16.18 -6.82
CA GLY A 47 -10.97 -14.85 -7.03
C GLY A 47 -9.97 -13.75 -6.69
N TYR A 48 -9.07 -13.99 -5.73
CA TYR A 48 -7.95 -13.10 -5.40
C TYR A 48 -6.81 -13.19 -6.41
N GLU A 49 -6.44 -14.41 -6.81
CA GLU A 49 -5.36 -14.69 -7.77
C GLU A 49 -5.63 -14.03 -9.14
N PHE A 50 -6.90 -13.92 -9.54
CA PHE A 50 -7.29 -13.29 -10.81
C PHE A 50 -7.28 -11.75 -10.80
N GLN A 51 -7.13 -11.11 -9.64
CA GLN A 51 -7.17 -9.64 -9.54
C GLN A 51 -5.86 -8.98 -9.99
N LYS A 52 -5.99 -7.74 -10.47
CA LYS A 52 -4.83 -6.88 -10.75
C LYS A 52 -3.99 -6.67 -9.46
N ASN A 53 -2.67 -6.62 -9.59
CA ASN A 53 -1.70 -6.42 -8.51
C ASN A 53 -1.62 -7.57 -7.49
N TYR A 54 -2.13 -8.75 -7.83
CA TYR A 54 -1.90 -9.95 -7.06
C TYR A 54 -0.41 -10.34 -7.07
N THR A 55 0.09 -10.73 -5.90
CA THR A 55 1.40 -11.35 -5.70
C THR A 55 1.23 -12.48 -4.70
N GLU A 56 2.09 -13.49 -4.72
CA GLU A 56 1.93 -14.62 -3.79
C GLU A 56 2.08 -14.25 -2.32
N SER A 57 2.80 -13.15 -2.02
CA SER A 57 2.83 -12.58 -0.68
C SER A 57 1.48 -12.06 -0.18
N LYS A 58 0.55 -11.76 -1.10
CA LYS A 58 -0.80 -11.23 -0.82
C LYS A 58 -1.88 -12.32 -0.90
N LYS A 59 -1.50 -13.60 -0.99
CA LYS A 59 -2.44 -14.72 -0.99
C LYS A 59 -3.31 -14.71 0.28
N PRO A 60 -4.64 -14.87 0.18
CA PRO A 60 -5.50 -14.97 1.37
C PRO A 60 -5.05 -16.11 2.28
N THR A 61 -5.05 -15.87 3.59
CA THR A 61 -4.68 -16.89 4.59
C THR A 61 -5.84 -17.20 5.51
N PHE A 62 -5.94 -18.48 5.88
CA PHE A 62 -6.98 -19.00 6.75
C PHE A 62 -6.34 -19.44 8.06
N ARG A 63 -6.88 -18.95 9.17
CA ARG A 63 -6.44 -19.34 10.51
C ARG A 63 -7.63 -19.79 11.33
N SER A 64 -7.42 -20.82 12.13
CA SER A 64 -8.42 -21.27 13.08
C SER A 64 -7.75 -21.62 14.39
N ASP A 65 -8.45 -21.34 15.47
CA ASP A 65 -8.13 -21.84 16.79
C ASP A 65 -9.39 -22.49 17.41
N ARG A 66 -9.36 -22.72 18.73
CA ARG A 66 -10.46 -23.36 19.45
C ARG A 66 -11.75 -22.53 19.44
N TYR A 67 -11.63 -21.20 19.35
CA TYR A 67 -12.74 -20.27 19.54
C TYR A 67 -13.15 -19.54 18.27
N GLN A 68 -12.21 -19.29 17.36
CA GLN A 68 -12.44 -18.45 16.19
C GLN A 68 -11.86 -19.06 14.90
N PHE A 69 -12.38 -18.53 13.80
CA PHE A 69 -11.89 -18.75 12.46
C PHE A 69 -11.72 -17.38 11.80
N THR A 70 -10.53 -17.12 11.28
CA THR A 70 -10.14 -15.84 10.71
C THR A 70 -9.68 -16.03 9.28
N VAL A 71 -10.19 -15.19 8.39
CA VAL A 71 -9.72 -15.07 7.01
C VAL A 71 -9.02 -13.73 6.88
N ILE A 72 -7.75 -13.75 6.46
CA ILE A 72 -6.96 -12.54 6.21
C ILE A 72 -6.87 -12.37 4.69
N MET A 73 -7.37 -11.24 4.18
CA MET A 73 -7.37 -10.88 2.77
C MET A 73 -6.58 -9.56 2.58
N PRO A 74 -5.30 -9.63 2.18
CA PRO A 74 -4.44 -8.45 2.04
C PRO A 74 -4.92 -7.50 0.93
N ASN A 75 -5.03 -6.20 1.23
CA ASN A 75 -5.43 -5.22 0.22
C ASN A 75 -4.42 -5.18 -0.95
N LEU A 76 -4.88 -5.59 -2.14
CA LEU A 76 -4.06 -5.67 -3.34
C LEU A 76 -3.56 -4.31 -3.83
N ASN A 77 -4.32 -3.24 -3.53
CA ASN A 77 -4.01 -1.88 -3.97
C ASN A 77 -3.12 -1.11 -2.98
N TYR A 78 -2.74 -1.72 -1.86
CA TYR A 78 -1.84 -1.08 -0.92
C TYR A 78 -0.39 -1.17 -1.42
N GLY A 79 0.29 -0.03 -1.49
CA GLY A 79 1.68 0.07 -1.98
C GLY A 79 1.83 -0.05 -3.50
N THR A 80 0.74 -0.22 -4.26
CA THR A 80 0.76 -0.14 -5.73
C THR A 80 0.70 1.33 -6.12
N GLN A 81 1.79 2.03 -5.83
CA GLN A 81 2.00 3.36 -6.32
C GLN A 81 2.29 3.26 -7.82
N ASP A 82 1.36 3.71 -8.66
CA ASP A 82 1.67 4.39 -9.95
C ASP A 82 2.32 5.77 -9.68
N VAL A 83 3.02 5.90 -8.55
CA VAL A 83 3.95 6.99 -8.26
C VAL A 83 5.30 6.41 -8.64
N PRO A 84 6.09 7.04 -9.53
CA PRO A 84 7.39 6.52 -9.93
C PRO A 84 8.19 6.14 -8.69
N GLN A 85 8.31 4.84 -8.45
CA GLN A 85 9.09 4.29 -7.37
C GLN A 85 10.54 4.24 -7.85
N ASP A 86 11.04 5.40 -8.25
CA ASP A 86 12.46 5.67 -8.53
C ASP A 86 13.06 6.47 -7.37
N VAL A 87 12.60 6.17 -6.16
CA VAL A 87 13.21 6.68 -4.94
C VAL A 87 14.33 5.71 -4.59
N HIS A 88 15.46 5.91 -5.26
CA HIS A 88 16.75 5.33 -4.89
C HIS A 88 16.95 5.48 -3.37
N GLN A 89 16.84 4.36 -2.65
CA GLN A 89 17.49 4.17 -1.36
C GLN A 89 18.99 4.29 -1.60
N GLY A 90 19.54 5.49 -1.41
CA GLY A 90 20.96 5.70 -1.63
C GLY A 90 21.49 7.08 -1.31
N VAL A 91 20.68 7.99 -0.76
CA VAL A 91 21.20 9.29 -0.33
C VAL A 91 21.37 9.26 1.19
N PRO A 92 22.60 9.32 1.72
CA PRO A 92 22.81 9.58 3.13
C PRO A 92 21.95 10.77 3.55
N GLN A 93 21.25 10.66 4.68
CA GLN A 93 20.50 11.75 5.31
C GLN A 93 21.41 12.90 5.81
N ASP A 94 22.63 12.99 5.29
CA ASP A 94 23.52 14.12 5.46
C ASP A 94 22.96 15.30 4.66
N ASN A 95 22.08 16.00 5.37
CA ASN A 95 21.52 17.32 5.14
C ASN A 95 20.78 17.53 3.80
N LEU A 96 19.50 17.12 3.78
CA LEU A 96 18.54 17.45 2.71
C LEU A 96 18.53 18.95 2.37
N ASP A 97 18.79 19.80 3.37
CA ASP A 97 18.86 21.25 3.24
C ASP A 97 20.05 21.68 2.35
N VAL A 98 21.21 21.01 2.47
CA VAL A 98 22.39 21.26 1.61
C VAL A 98 22.10 20.87 0.17
N GLN A 99 21.34 19.79 -0.05
CA GLN A 99 20.95 19.37 -1.39
C GLN A 99 19.96 20.33 -2.05
N ILE A 100 19.00 20.86 -1.28
CA ILE A 100 18.11 21.94 -1.73
C ILE A 100 18.92 23.17 -2.14
N LEU A 101 19.88 23.62 -1.31
CA LEU A 101 20.73 24.77 -1.62
C LEU A 101 21.56 24.55 -2.89
N LYS A 102 22.10 23.34 -3.09
CA LYS A 102 22.86 23.00 -4.28
C LYS A 102 22.01 23.12 -5.56
N LEU A 103 20.80 22.56 -5.53
CA LEU A 103 19.86 22.65 -6.67
C LEU A 103 19.45 24.09 -6.97
N MET A 104 19.23 24.91 -5.94
CA MET A 104 18.92 26.34 -6.11
C MET A 104 20.10 27.14 -6.69
N ARG A 105 21.35 26.79 -6.32
CA ARG A 105 22.56 27.39 -6.91
C ARG A 105 22.74 27.01 -8.38
N GLU A 106 22.44 25.75 -8.73
CA GLU A 106 22.52 25.27 -10.12
C GLU A 106 21.43 25.85 -11.01
N ASN A 107 20.21 26.01 -10.49
CA ASN A 107 19.08 26.61 -11.20
C ASN A 107 18.18 27.39 -10.24
N ASN A 108 18.34 28.72 -10.23
CA ASN A 108 17.54 29.59 -9.37
C ASN A 108 16.05 29.64 -9.74
N LYS A 109 15.63 29.13 -10.89
CA LYS A 109 14.20 29.04 -11.30
C LYS A 109 13.59 27.66 -11.08
N ILE A 110 14.28 26.77 -10.36
CA ILE A 110 13.79 25.42 -10.13
C ILE A 110 12.50 25.42 -9.29
N SER A 111 11.51 24.63 -9.73
CA SER A 111 10.23 24.50 -9.00
C SER A 111 10.38 23.57 -7.79
N THR A 112 9.54 23.74 -6.77
CA THR A 112 9.52 22.84 -5.60
C THR A 112 9.17 21.41 -5.97
N ASP A 113 8.36 21.22 -7.01
CA ASP A 113 7.98 19.89 -7.49
C ASP A 113 9.12 19.22 -8.25
N SER A 114 9.90 19.98 -9.01
CA SER A 114 11.13 19.49 -9.65
C SER A 114 12.20 19.11 -8.62
N MET A 115 12.37 19.92 -7.57
CA MET A 115 13.27 19.59 -6.45
C MET A 115 12.82 18.31 -5.73
N ALA A 116 11.52 18.18 -5.49
CA ALA A 116 10.93 16.99 -4.87
C ALA A 116 11.19 15.72 -5.69
N MET A 117 11.04 15.81 -7.01
CA MET A 117 11.32 14.72 -7.94
C MET A 117 12.79 14.32 -7.95
N LEU A 118 13.71 15.29 -8.01
CA LEU A 118 15.16 15.03 -8.03
C LEU A 118 15.68 14.46 -6.70
N LEU A 119 15.12 14.92 -5.58
CA LEU A 119 15.54 14.51 -4.23
C LEU A 119 14.77 13.31 -3.69
N GLY A 120 13.80 12.77 -4.44
CA GLY A 120 13.01 11.61 -4.03
C GLY A 120 12.14 11.84 -2.79
N VAL A 121 11.69 13.07 -2.55
CA VAL A 121 10.85 13.44 -1.40
C VAL A 121 9.57 14.15 -1.85
N SER A 122 8.60 14.32 -0.94
CA SER A 122 7.36 15.04 -1.28
C SER A 122 7.60 16.55 -1.42
N SER A 123 6.85 17.21 -2.31
CA SER A 123 6.87 18.69 -2.43
C SER A 123 6.51 19.38 -1.11
N LYS A 124 5.70 18.73 -0.26
CA LYS A 124 5.38 19.22 1.09
C LYS A 124 6.61 19.22 2.00
N THR A 125 7.48 18.21 1.88
CA THR A 125 8.74 18.12 2.61
C THR A 125 9.69 19.25 2.20
N ILE A 126 9.83 19.50 0.89
CA ILE A 126 10.66 20.59 0.35
C ILE A 126 10.17 21.96 0.85
N LYS A 127 8.87 22.24 0.72
CA LYS A 127 8.27 23.51 1.20
C LYS A 127 8.45 23.71 2.70
N ARG A 128 8.34 22.63 3.50
CA ARG A 128 8.58 22.68 4.95
C ARG A 128 10.03 23.03 5.26
N ARG A 129 10.99 22.38 4.58
CA ARG A 129 12.43 22.65 4.79
C ARG A 129 12.84 24.05 4.40
N ILE A 130 12.41 24.52 3.22
CA ILE A 130 12.66 25.91 2.79
C ILE A 130 12.11 26.90 3.83
N LYS A 131 10.95 26.63 4.43
CA LYS A 131 10.38 27.48 5.49
C LYS A 131 11.20 27.44 6.79
N GLU A 132 11.90 26.36 7.08
CA GLU A 132 12.80 26.22 8.24
C GLU A 132 14.17 26.89 7.99
N MET A 133 14.47 27.26 6.73
CA MET A 133 15.72 27.90 6.32
C MET A 133 15.51 29.42 6.21
N ASP A 134 16.14 30.18 7.11
CA ASP A 134 16.00 31.64 7.13
C ASP A 134 16.79 32.35 6.00
N ASN A 135 17.65 31.61 5.31
CA ASN A 135 18.58 32.14 4.30
C ASN A 135 18.09 32.00 2.86
N VAL A 136 16.86 31.54 2.62
CA VAL A 136 16.33 31.25 1.27
C VAL A 136 15.02 31.99 1.04
N HIS A 137 14.95 32.81 -0.01
CA HIS A 137 13.78 33.62 -0.35
C HIS A 137 13.35 33.41 -1.80
N TYR A 138 12.04 33.37 -2.04
CA TYR A 138 11.49 33.40 -3.40
C TYR A 138 11.15 34.83 -3.79
N ILE A 139 11.82 35.36 -4.82
CA ILE A 139 11.62 36.71 -5.33
C ILE A 139 10.79 36.63 -6.61
N GLY A 140 9.66 37.33 -6.64
CA GLY A 140 8.74 37.40 -7.79
C GLY A 140 7.43 36.62 -7.58
N SER A 141 6.64 36.47 -8.64
CA SER A 141 5.32 35.83 -8.59
C SER A 141 5.13 34.84 -9.74
N GLY A 142 4.53 33.68 -9.43
CA GLY A 142 4.27 32.64 -10.42
C GLY A 142 5.53 32.21 -11.17
N TYR A 143 5.45 32.15 -12.51
CA TYR A 143 6.50 31.65 -13.40
C TYR A 143 7.68 32.61 -13.62
N SER A 144 7.59 33.87 -13.20
CA SER A 144 8.67 34.85 -13.37
C SER A 144 9.62 34.94 -12.17
N GLY A 145 9.29 34.26 -11.07
CA GLY A 145 10.09 34.29 -9.85
C GLY A 145 11.32 33.38 -9.88
N HIS A 146 12.21 33.59 -8.91
CA HIS A 146 13.41 32.80 -8.70
C HIS A 146 13.79 32.77 -7.22
N TRP A 147 14.59 31.78 -6.84
CA TRP A 147 15.16 31.60 -5.52
C TRP A 147 16.45 32.40 -5.36
N GLU A 148 16.57 33.11 -4.25
CA GLU A 148 17.77 33.82 -3.83
C GLU A 148 18.23 33.27 -2.47
N ILE A 149 19.53 33.06 -2.35
CA ILE A 149 20.18 32.57 -1.13
C ILE A 149 20.97 33.74 -0.55
N ILE A 150 20.65 34.14 0.67
CA ILE A 150 21.33 35.22 1.40
C ILE A 150 22.34 34.56 2.32
N ASP A 151 23.64 34.80 2.11
CA ASP A 151 24.72 34.35 2.99
C ASP A 151 24.82 35.21 4.27
#